data_AF-A0A660SE79-F1
#
_entry.id   AF-A0A660SE79-F1
#
_cell.length_a   1.000
_cell.length_b   1.000
_cell.length_c   1.000
_cell.angle_alpha   90.00
_cell.angle_beta   90.00
_cell.angle_gamma   90.00
#
_symmetry.space_group_name_H-M   'P 1'
#
loop_
_entity.id
_entity.type
_entity.pdbx_description
1 polymer ?
#
loop_
_entity_poly.entity_id
_entity_poly.type
_entity_poly.pdbx_seq_one_letter_code
_entity_poly.pdbx_strand_id
1 'polypeptide(L)'
;MFLPLLIKDAQSWGVGNPRLVLISGPAAVSSNPTRIGKGQFSLYASHCFWFLGMRKDQLALSQNIGIIDFGLSLEYFDYGDLEQYPEYPSGEPIGNFPAFDFFFTPGFSLKVPSG
;
A
#
# COMPACT_ATOMS: atom_id res chain seq x y z
N MET A 1 9.50 -16.73 0.33
CA MET A 1 8.05 -16.53 0.53
C MET A 1 7.77 -15.05 0.26
N PHE A 2 7.15 -14.73 -0.89
CA PHE A 2 6.89 -13.35 -1.35
C PHE A 2 5.57 -12.82 -0.75
N LEU A 3 5.59 -12.38 0.51
CA LEU A 3 4.43 -11.72 1.14
C LEU A 3 4.29 -10.18 0.95
N PRO A 4 5.33 -9.37 0.63
CA PRO A 4 5.22 -7.91 0.75
C PRO A 4 4.45 -7.21 -0.39
N LEU A 5 4.33 -7.84 -1.57
CA LEU A 5 3.44 -7.36 -2.66
C LEU A 5 1.94 -7.49 -2.29
N LEU A 6 1.69 -8.27 -1.24
CA LEU A 6 0.45 -8.62 -0.56
C LEU A 6 -0.45 -7.52 -0.01
N ILE A 7 0.15 -6.40 0.41
CA ILE A 7 -0.35 -5.64 1.57
C ILE A 7 -0.20 -4.14 1.32
N LYS A 8 -1.29 -3.34 1.41
CA LYS A 8 -1.28 -1.92 1.01
C LYS A 8 -1.84 -0.93 2.03
N ASP A 9 -2.83 -1.29 2.85
CA ASP A 9 -3.42 -0.36 3.81
C ASP A 9 -4.07 -1.03 5.03
N ALA A 10 -4.24 -0.26 6.12
CA ALA A 10 -4.85 -0.70 7.39
C ALA A 10 -6.29 -1.21 7.22
N GLN A 11 -7.04 -0.61 6.30
CA GLN A 11 -8.42 -0.99 6.02
C GLN A 11 -8.49 -2.43 5.48
N SER A 12 -7.60 -2.78 4.54
CA SER A 12 -7.47 -4.12 3.98
C SER A 12 -7.16 -5.17 5.03
N TRP A 13 -6.39 -4.83 6.06
CA TRP A 13 -6.06 -5.76 7.14
C TRP A 13 -7.26 -6.15 7.98
N GLY A 14 -8.11 -5.18 8.36
CA GLY A 14 -9.27 -5.44 9.21
C GLY A 14 -10.31 -6.38 8.58
N VAL A 15 -10.27 -6.57 7.26
CA VAL A 15 -11.24 -7.35 6.49
C VAL A 15 -10.66 -8.57 5.78
N GLY A 16 -9.40 -8.94 6.03
CA GLY A 16 -8.77 -10.12 5.41
C GLY A 16 -8.32 -9.91 3.96
N ASN A 17 -7.96 -8.68 3.59
CA ASN A 17 -7.40 -8.27 2.30
C ASN A 17 -8.31 -8.36 1.03
N PRO A 18 -9.62 -8.05 1.07
CA PRO A 18 -10.51 -8.03 -0.11
C PRO A 18 -10.33 -6.72 -0.93
N ARG A 19 -9.15 -6.57 -1.54
CA ARG A 19 -8.66 -5.35 -2.19
C ARG A 19 -9.55 -4.77 -3.26
N LEU A 20 -10.04 -5.63 -4.14
CA LEU A 20 -10.72 -5.22 -5.36
C LEU A 20 -12.13 -4.69 -5.08
N VAL A 21 -12.73 -5.07 -3.95
CA VAL A 21 -14.18 -4.90 -3.72
C VAL A 21 -14.48 -3.97 -2.55
N LEU A 22 -13.61 -3.88 -1.53
CA LEU A 22 -13.91 -3.11 -0.31
C LEU A 22 -13.16 -1.76 -0.22
N ILE A 23 -11.93 -1.65 -0.73
CA ILE A 23 -11.15 -0.41 -0.67
C ILE A 23 -11.66 0.61 -1.68
N SER A 24 -11.98 1.83 -1.23
CA SER A 24 -12.48 2.93 -2.06
C SER A 24 -11.86 4.26 -1.65
N GLY A 25 -11.95 5.27 -2.52
CA GLY A 25 -11.33 6.57 -2.28
C GLY A 25 -9.83 6.56 -2.58
N PRO A 26 -9.05 7.49 -2.01
CA PRO A 26 -7.62 7.61 -2.31
C PRO A 26 -6.80 6.35 -1.98
N ALA A 27 -7.19 5.58 -0.96
CA ALA A 27 -6.55 4.31 -0.62
C ALA A 27 -6.61 3.28 -1.77
N ALA A 28 -7.61 3.38 -2.65
CA ALA A 28 -7.80 2.47 -3.77
C ALA A 28 -6.86 2.76 -4.95
N VAL A 29 -6.16 3.89 -4.98
CA VAL A 29 -5.28 4.30 -6.10
C VAL A 29 -4.29 3.19 -6.47
N SER A 30 -3.74 2.51 -5.47
CA SER A 30 -2.70 1.50 -5.69
C SER A 30 -3.22 0.06 -5.75
N SER A 31 -4.50 -0.18 -5.45
CA SER A 31 -5.10 -1.52 -5.38
C SER A 31 -6.22 -1.75 -6.39
N ASN A 32 -7.09 -0.75 -6.59
CA ASN A 32 -8.13 -0.75 -7.60
C ASN A 32 -8.46 0.70 -8.04
N PRO A 33 -7.82 1.22 -9.11
CA PRO A 33 -8.04 2.58 -9.60
C PRO A 33 -9.50 2.88 -9.96
N THR A 34 -10.31 1.88 -10.31
CA THR A 34 -11.74 2.09 -10.64
C THR A 34 -12.57 2.58 -9.46
N ARG A 35 -12.04 2.52 -8.23
CA ARG A 35 -12.72 2.91 -6.99
C ARG A 35 -12.16 4.16 -6.34
N ILE A 36 -11.34 4.94 -7.05
CA ILE A 36 -10.78 6.22 -6.58
C ILE A 36 -11.90 7.22 -6.25
N GLY A 37 -12.97 7.24 -7.03
CA GLY A 37 -14.00 8.29 -7.00
C GLY A 37 -14.87 8.34 -5.75
N LYS A 38 -14.46 9.13 -4.74
CA LYS A 38 -15.33 9.73 -3.71
C LYS A 38 -14.90 11.17 -3.43
N GLY A 39 -15.65 12.15 -3.93
CA GLY A 39 -15.49 13.58 -3.61
C GLY A 39 -14.63 14.39 -4.60
N GLN A 40 -14.65 15.72 -4.46
CA GLN A 40 -13.87 16.65 -5.30
C GLN A 40 -12.37 16.53 -5.04
N PHE A 41 -11.95 16.51 -3.79
CA PHE A 41 -10.56 16.27 -3.37
C PHE A 41 -10.58 15.47 -2.07
N SER A 42 -9.77 14.42 -1.99
CA SER A 42 -9.70 13.53 -0.83
C SER A 42 -8.24 13.17 -0.54
N LEU A 43 -7.89 13.15 0.75
CA LEU A 43 -6.58 12.75 1.25
C LEU A 43 -6.75 11.53 2.16
N TYR A 44 -5.81 10.60 2.07
CA TYR A 44 -5.74 9.40 2.87
C TYR A 44 -4.32 9.22 3.39
N ALA A 45 -4.19 8.93 4.68
CA ALA A 45 -2.93 8.54 5.29
C ALA A 45 -3.17 7.29 6.14
N SER A 46 -2.26 6.33 6.08
CA SER A 46 -2.31 5.15 6.94
C SER A 46 -0.93 4.74 7.39
N HIS A 47 -0.88 4.21 8.60
CA HIS A 47 0.30 3.65 9.24
C HIS A 47 -0.08 2.26 9.76
N CYS A 48 0.72 1.25 9.43
CA CYS A 48 0.59 -0.12 9.91
C CYS A 48 1.93 -0.55 10.50
N PHE A 49 1.88 -1.15 11.67
CA PHE A 49 3.05 -1.71 12.34
C PHE A 49 2.84 -3.19 12.61
N TRP A 50 3.87 -4.00 12.43
CA TRP A 50 3.83 -5.45 12.65
C TRP A 50 4.93 -5.92 13.62
N PHE A 51 4.90 -7.21 13.93
CA PHE A 51 5.96 -7.89 14.66
C PHE A 51 7.31 -7.75 13.94
N LEU A 52 8.40 -7.80 14.71
CA LEU A 52 9.79 -7.66 14.23
C LEU A 52 10.14 -6.28 13.66
N GLY A 53 9.43 -5.22 14.06
CA GLY A 53 9.77 -3.84 13.69
C GLY A 53 9.39 -3.46 12.26
N MET A 54 8.71 -4.35 11.54
CA MET A 54 8.20 -4.05 10.20
C MET A 54 7.10 -2.98 10.28
N ARG A 55 7.08 -2.06 9.32
CA ARG A 55 6.02 -1.05 9.21
C ARG A 55 5.70 -0.70 7.78
N LYS A 56 4.50 -0.16 7.56
CA LYS A 56 4.07 0.38 6.29
C LYS A 56 3.36 1.69 6.49
N ASP A 57 3.74 2.64 5.66
CA ASP A 57 3.09 3.93 5.54
C ASP A 57 2.48 4.07 4.14
N GLN A 58 1.31 4.67 4.08
CA GLN A 58 0.70 5.09 2.81
C GLN A 58 0.17 6.51 2.95
N LEU A 59 0.48 7.34 1.97
CA LEU A 59 -0.12 8.66 1.77
C LEU A 59 -0.70 8.69 0.36
N ALA A 60 -2.01 8.86 0.23
CA ALA A 60 -2.67 8.90 -1.06
C ALA A 60 -3.62 10.07 -1.16
N LEU A 61 -3.72 10.66 -2.34
CA LEU A 61 -4.63 11.74 -2.67
C LEU A 61 -5.42 11.39 -3.92
N SER A 62 -6.64 11.90 -4.01
CA SER A 62 -7.47 11.77 -5.20
C SER A 62 -8.25 13.04 -5.49
N GLN A 63 -8.48 13.30 -6.77
CA GLN A 63 -9.27 14.43 -7.24
C GLN A 63 -10.21 13.96 -8.35
N ASN A 64 -11.50 14.32 -8.24
CA ASN A 64 -12.47 14.10 -9.32
C ASN A 64 -12.58 15.36 -10.18
N ILE A 65 -12.47 15.18 -11.50
CA ILE A 65 -12.66 16.22 -12.51
C ILE A 65 -13.66 15.69 -13.54
N GLY A 66 -14.94 15.97 -13.32
CA GLY A 66 -16.03 15.50 -14.18
C GLY A 66 -16.13 13.98 -14.19
N ILE A 67 -15.98 13.38 -15.38
CA ILE A 67 -16.05 11.92 -15.57
C ILE A 67 -14.75 11.19 -15.24
N ILE A 68 -13.67 11.92 -14.93
CA ILE A 68 -12.35 11.33 -14.63
C ILE A 68 -12.07 11.48 -13.14
N ASP A 69 -11.66 10.40 -12.49
CA ASP A 69 -11.03 10.44 -11.18
C ASP A 69 -9.52 10.25 -11.34
N PHE A 70 -8.73 11.12 -10.73
CA PHE A 70 -7.28 11.02 -10.64
C PHE A 70 -6.88 10.66 -9.22
N GLY A 71 -5.76 9.97 -9.07
CA GLY A 71 -5.14 9.80 -7.78
C GLY A 71 -3.64 9.54 -7.84
N LEU A 72 -2.99 9.82 -6.73
CA LEU A 72 -1.57 9.57 -6.49
C LEU A 72 -1.44 8.87 -5.15
N SER A 73 -0.58 7.87 -5.07
CA SER A 73 -0.28 7.14 -3.83
C SER A 73 1.22 7.03 -3.67
N LEU A 74 1.68 7.30 -2.46
CA LEU A 74 3.01 7.06 -1.94
C LEU A 74 2.90 5.96 -0.90
N GLU A 75 3.65 4.89 -1.07
CA GLU A 75 3.72 3.79 -0.10
C GLU A 75 5.18 3.56 0.27
N TYR A 76 5.42 3.40 1.56
CA TYR A 76 6.70 3.03 2.12
C TYR A 76 6.52 1.77 2.93
N PHE A 77 7.38 0.78 2.74
CA PHE A 77 7.39 -0.46 3.49
C PHE A 77 8.78 -0.69 4.05
N ASP A 78 8.86 -0.83 5.37
CA ASP A 78 10.09 -1.10 6.13
C ASP A 78 10.02 -2.55 6.61
N TYR A 79 11.03 -3.35 6.26
CA TYR A 79 11.11 -4.75 6.67
C TYR A 79 11.68 -4.92 8.08
N GLY A 80 12.03 -3.82 8.76
CA GLY A 80 12.74 -3.87 10.03
C GLY A 80 14.20 -4.32 9.85
N ASP A 81 14.85 -4.59 10.97
CA ASP A 81 16.22 -5.08 10.97
C ASP A 81 16.25 -6.58 10.63
N LEU A 82 16.80 -6.91 9.47
CA LEU A 82 16.97 -8.28 9.02
C LEU A 82 18.33 -8.79 9.45
N GLU A 83 18.35 -9.93 10.12
CA GLU A 83 19.58 -10.60 10.55
C GLU A 83 20.29 -11.24 9.35
N GLN A 84 21.59 -10.98 9.23
CA GLN A 84 22.46 -11.58 8.23
C GLN A 84 23.21 -12.77 8.82
N TYR A 85 23.11 -13.92 8.15
CA TYR A 85 23.81 -15.14 8.52
C TYR A 85 24.87 -15.48 7.47
N PRO A 86 26.11 -15.84 7.87
CA PRO A 86 27.18 -16.18 6.94
C PRO A 86 26.94 -17.53 6.26
N GLU A 87 26.37 -18.50 6.99
CA GLU A 87 26.05 -19.84 6.50
C GLU A 87 24.75 -20.36 7.14
N TYR A 88 23.87 -20.96 6.33
CA TYR A 88 22.63 -21.61 6.80
C TYR A 88 22.94 -23.10 7.10
N PRO A 89 22.51 -23.68 8.24
CA PRO A 89 21.40 -23.26 9.11
C PRO A 89 21.78 -22.81 10.53
N SER A 90 23.05 -22.59 10.89
CA SER A 90 23.42 -22.43 12.30
C SER A 90 24.65 -21.56 12.61
N GLY A 91 24.79 -20.41 11.96
CA GLY A 91 25.73 -19.37 12.41
C GLY A 91 25.10 -18.41 13.41
N GLU A 92 25.88 -17.73 14.25
CA GLU A 92 25.43 -16.50 14.91
C GLU A 92 25.23 -15.41 13.84
N PRO A 93 24.25 -14.50 14.01
CA PRO A 93 24.08 -13.38 13.09
C PRO A 93 25.33 -12.50 13.12
N ILE A 94 25.88 -12.22 11.94
CA ILE A 94 27.09 -11.39 11.80
C ILE A 94 26.79 -9.89 11.76
N GLY A 95 25.50 -9.55 11.72
CA GLY A 95 25.02 -8.18 11.71
C GLY A 95 23.57 -8.10 11.27
N ASN A 96 23.03 -6.88 11.30
CA ASN A 96 21.71 -6.56 10.78
C ASN A 96 21.85 -5.67 9.56
N PHE A 97 20.92 -5.81 8.61
CA PHE A 97 20.78 -4.88 7.51
C PHE A 97 19.33 -4.38 7.41
N PRO A 98 19.12 -3.08 7.14
CA PRO A 98 17.80 -2.56 6.86
C PRO A 98 17.39 -2.92 5.44
N ALA A 99 16.12 -3.22 5.24
CA ALA A 99 15.51 -3.32 3.92
C ALA A 99 14.22 -2.51 3.89
N PHE A 100 13.98 -1.80 2.79
CA PHE A 100 12.75 -1.05 2.60
C PHE A 100 12.39 -0.97 1.12
N ASP A 101 11.10 -0.86 0.86
CA ASP A 101 10.55 -0.57 -0.46
C ASP A 101 9.81 0.76 -0.46
N PHE A 102 9.90 1.47 -1.57
CA PHE A 102 9.14 2.69 -1.80
C PHE A 102 8.40 2.59 -3.13
N PHE A 103 7.12 2.91 -3.13
CA PHE A 103 6.27 2.88 -4.30
C PHE A 103 5.57 4.22 -4.51
N PHE A 104 5.72 4.76 -5.72
CA PHE A 104 4.91 5.86 -6.22
C PHE A 104 3.95 5.32 -7.26
N THR A 105 2.64 5.45 -7.01
CA THR A 105 1.59 4.94 -7.90
C THR A 105 0.68 6.09 -8.34
N PRO A 106 0.78 6.54 -9.60
CA PRO A 106 -0.26 7.35 -10.22
C PRO A 106 -1.41 6.45 -10.71
N GLY A 107 -2.64 6.95 -10.62
CA GLY A 107 -3.82 6.23 -11.08
C GLY A 107 -4.87 7.16 -11.64
N PHE A 108 -5.68 6.65 -12.56
CA PHE A 108 -6.88 7.33 -13.03
C PHE A 108 -7.99 6.32 -13.33
N SER A 109 -9.24 6.79 -13.30
CA SER A 109 -10.40 6.03 -13.76
C SER A 109 -11.39 6.90 -14.49
N LEU A 110 -12.06 6.31 -15.49
CA LEU A 110 -13.12 6.93 -16.27
C LEU A 110 -14.47 6.37 -15.83
N LYS A 111 -15.42 7.25 -15.53
CA LYS A 111 -16.82 6.89 -15.27
C LYS A 111 -17.50 6.64 -16.61
N VAL A 112 -17.71 5.37 -16.95
CA VAL A 112 -18.53 4.98 -18.11
C VAL A 112 -19.99 4.94 -17.66
N PRO A 113 -20.91 5.66 -18.31
CA PRO A 113 -22.33 5.55 -18.02
C PRO A 113 -22.80 4.11 -18.23
N SER A 114 -23.40 3.50 -17.22
CA SER A 114 -24.18 2.27 -17.40
C SER A 114 -25.48 2.67 -18.09
N GLY A 115 -25.67 2.23 -19.34
CA GLY A 115 -26.94 2.36 -20.05
C GLY A 115 -28.08 1.57 -19.41
#